data_AF-A0A7S4D132-F1
#
_entry.id   AF-A0A7S4D132-F1
#
_cell.length_a   1.000
_cell.length_b   1.000
_cell.length_c   1.000
_cell.angle_alpha   90.00
_cell.angle_beta   90.00
_cell.angle_gamma   90.00
#
_symmetry.space_group_name_H-M   'P 1'
#
loop_
_entity.id
_entity.type
_entity.pdbx_description
1 polymer ?
#
loop_
_entity_poly.entity_id
_entity_poly.type
_entity_poly.pdbx_seq_one_letter_code
_entity_poly.pdbx_strand_id
1 'polypeptide(L)'
;AFEARRQLVKCTAFGVSRAVDYLQQEADQEERHSSGSLRQLRVQVQVLLQQVTHLMACGRMHEATQLEQQVQHLEDQIARRTRHHIGVLRHDDVKNVSRVRLLRDAERVMEALAASRHELEIRFAGENAHGTGVTQGFYTQVA
;
A
#
# COMPACT_ATOMS: atom_id res chain seq x y z
N ALA A 1 2.12 -26.33 8.98
CA ALA A 1 2.83 -25.81 10.17
C ALA A 1 3.80 -24.67 9.83
N PHE A 2 4.67 -24.82 8.83
CA PHE A 2 5.64 -23.78 8.44
C PHE A 2 4.98 -22.48 7.96
N GLU A 3 3.95 -22.57 7.12
CA GLU A 3 3.27 -21.40 6.55
C GLU A 3 2.57 -20.53 7.60
N ALA A 4 1.86 -21.16 8.54
CA ALA A 4 1.26 -20.47 9.69
C ALA A 4 2.32 -19.76 10.56
N ARG A 5 3.49 -20.38 10.77
CA ARG A 5 4.61 -19.74 11.49
C ARG A 5 5.17 -18.55 10.71
N ARG A 6 5.28 -18.66 9.39
CA ARG A 6 5.70 -17.57 8.51
C ARG A 6 4.73 -16.39 8.60
N GLN A 7 3.42 -16.65 8.52
CA GLN A 7 2.39 -15.61 8.67
C GLN A 7 2.43 -14.97 10.05
N LEU A 8 2.56 -15.77 11.11
CA LEU A 8 2.68 -15.25 12.48
C LEU A 8 3.86 -14.29 12.59
N VAL A 9 5.05 -14.69 12.14
CA VAL A 9 6.25 -13.82 12.17
C VAL A 9 6.02 -12.53 11.39
N LYS A 10 5.45 -12.61 10.18
CA LYS A 10 5.17 -11.41 9.38
C LYS A 10 4.21 -10.43 10.05
N CYS A 11 3.24 -10.94 10.82
CA CYS A 11 2.25 -10.13 11.49
C CYS A 11 2.69 -9.60 12.87
N THR A 12 3.77 -10.14 13.45
CA THR A 12 4.19 -9.79 14.83
C THR A 12 5.61 -9.23 14.94
N ALA A 13 6.50 -9.49 13.98
CA ALA A 13 7.94 -9.23 14.16
C ALA A 13 8.33 -7.74 14.16
N PHE A 14 7.57 -6.89 13.46
CA PHE A 14 7.95 -5.49 13.23
C PHE A 14 6.80 -4.51 13.52
N GLY A 15 5.93 -4.87 14.47
CA GLY A 15 4.80 -4.06 14.89
C GLY A 15 3.59 -4.10 13.94
N VAL A 16 2.51 -3.44 14.38
CA VAL A 16 1.21 -3.47 13.70
C VAL A 16 1.22 -2.79 12.33
N SER A 17 2.03 -1.73 12.17
CA SER A 17 2.14 -0.99 10.90
C SER A 17 2.67 -1.90 9.80
N ARG A 18 3.72 -2.67 10.10
CA ARG A 18 4.32 -3.59 9.14
C ARG A 18 3.41 -4.78 8.83
N ALA A 19 2.66 -5.25 9.82
CA ALA A 19 1.65 -6.27 9.62
C ALA A 19 0.54 -5.80 8.67
N VAL A 20 0.06 -4.57 8.86
CA VAL A 20 -0.94 -3.94 7.99
C VAL A 20 -0.40 -3.76 6.57
N ASP A 21 0.82 -3.21 6.42
CA ASP A 21 1.48 -3.05 5.11
C ASP A 21 1.59 -4.39 4.39
N TYR A 22 2.05 -5.43 5.10
CA TYR A 22 2.16 -6.76 4.54
C TYR A 22 0.82 -7.36 4.09
N LEU A 23 -0.23 -7.27 4.92
CA LEU A 23 -1.57 -7.77 4.59
C LEU A 23 -2.18 -7.02 3.39
N GLN A 24 -1.96 -5.70 3.32
CA GLN A 24 -2.42 -4.88 2.19
C GLN A 24 -1.67 -5.24 0.90
N GLN A 25 -0.36 -5.48 0.96
CA GLN A 25 0.42 -5.93 -0.19
C GLN A 25 0.03 -7.33 -0.67
N GLU A 26 -0.30 -8.25 0.24
CA GLU A 26 -0.76 -9.61 -0.10
C GLU A 26 -2.12 -9.55 -0.82
N ALA A 27 -3.07 -8.76 -0.30
CA ALA A 27 -4.35 -8.50 -0.98
C ALA A 27 -4.14 -7.84 -2.37
N ASP A 28 -3.25 -6.86 -2.45
CA ASP A 28 -2.88 -6.21 -3.72
C ASP A 28 -2.28 -7.21 -4.73
N GLN A 29 -1.46 -8.16 -4.30
CA GLN A 29 -0.79 -9.13 -5.18
C GLN A 29 -1.78 -10.13 -5.77
N GLU A 30 -2.68 -10.68 -4.96
CA GLU A 30 -3.75 -11.56 -5.42
C GLU A 30 -4.62 -10.89 -6.50
N GLU A 31 -4.85 -9.58 -6.36
CA GLU A 31 -5.68 -8.80 -7.28
C GLU A 31 -4.92 -8.20 -8.48
N ARG A 32 -3.60 -7.99 -8.39
CA ARG A 32 -2.75 -7.51 -9.51
C ARG A 32 -2.65 -8.52 -10.65
N HIS A 33 -2.78 -9.81 -10.34
CA HIS A 33 -2.85 -10.85 -11.37
C HIS A 33 -4.15 -10.76 -12.20
N SER A 34 -5.13 -9.95 -11.78
CA SER A 34 -6.44 -9.88 -12.41
C SER A 34 -6.86 -8.50 -12.93
N SER A 35 -6.41 -7.35 -12.38
CA SER A 35 -6.68 -6.01 -13.00
C SER A 35 -5.71 -4.90 -12.54
N GLY A 36 -5.54 -3.83 -13.34
CA GLY A 36 -4.60 -2.70 -13.12
C GLY A 36 -4.77 -1.94 -11.80
N SER A 37 -3.87 -0.99 -11.47
CA SER A 37 -3.83 -0.32 -10.15
C SER A 37 -5.18 0.30 -9.74
N LEU A 38 -5.54 0.26 -8.45
CA LEU A 38 -6.75 0.91 -7.89
C LEU A 38 -6.94 2.36 -8.36
N ARG A 39 -5.83 3.12 -8.47
CA ARG A 39 -5.84 4.48 -8.99
C ARG A 39 -6.27 4.55 -10.46
N GLN A 40 -5.81 3.60 -11.28
CA GLN A 40 -6.17 3.52 -12.69
C GLN A 40 -7.66 3.19 -12.86
N LEU A 41 -8.19 2.25 -12.07
CA LEU A 41 -9.62 1.90 -12.09
C LEU A 41 -10.50 3.12 -11.73
N ARG A 42 -10.14 3.88 -10.70
CA ARG A 42 -10.87 5.10 -10.31
C ARG A 42 -10.87 6.16 -11.42
N VAL A 43 -9.72 6.38 -12.07
CA VAL A 43 -9.62 7.30 -13.21
C VAL A 43 -10.48 6.81 -14.38
N GLN A 44 -10.47 5.51 -14.65
CA GLN A 44 -11.25 4.91 -15.72
C GLN A 44 -12.76 5.08 -15.50
N VAL A 45 -13.27 4.80 -14.28
CA VAL A 45 -14.66 5.06 -13.90
C VAL A 45 -15.04 6.52 -14.15
N GLN A 46 -14.19 7.46 -13.74
CA GLN A 46 -14.46 8.88 -13.91
C GLN A 46 -14.58 9.29 -15.39
N VAL A 47 -13.72 8.74 -16.26
CA VAL A 47 -13.79 8.98 -17.71
C VAL A 47 -15.05 8.36 -18.32
N LEU A 48 -15.42 7.14 -17.93
CA LEU A 48 -16.61 6.47 -18.44
C LEU A 48 -17.90 7.19 -18.02
N LEU A 49 -17.98 7.68 -16.78
CA LEU A 49 -19.12 8.48 -16.32
C LEU A 49 -19.30 9.78 -17.14
N GLN A 50 -18.21 10.44 -17.52
CA GLN A 50 -18.26 11.59 -18.44
C GLN A 50 -18.80 11.18 -19.82
N GLN A 51 -18.37 10.02 -20.34
CA GLN A 51 -18.88 9.51 -21.61
C GLN A 51 -20.37 9.13 -21.54
N VAL A 52 -20.82 8.48 -20.47
CA VAL A 52 -22.24 8.18 -20.22
C VAL A 52 -23.07 9.46 -20.25
N THR A 53 -22.62 10.49 -19.52
CA THR A 53 -23.29 11.80 -19.46
C THR A 53 -23.42 12.43 -20.86
N HIS A 54 -22.36 12.35 -21.66
CA HIS A 54 -22.37 12.85 -23.04
C HIS A 54 -23.33 12.07 -23.94
N LEU A 55 -23.31 10.73 -23.88
CA LEU A 55 -24.19 9.88 -24.71
C LEU A 55 -25.66 10.05 -24.34
N MET A 56 -25.96 10.25 -23.06
CA MET A 56 -27.31 10.59 -22.61
C MET A 56 -27.78 11.92 -23.21
N ALA A 57 -26.93 12.95 -23.23
CA ALA A 57 -27.25 14.24 -23.83
C ALA A 57 -27.45 14.16 -25.36
N CYS A 58 -26.77 13.23 -26.02
CA CYS A 58 -26.91 12.97 -27.46
C CYS A 58 -28.04 12.00 -27.83
N GLY A 59 -28.85 11.53 -26.88
CA GLY A 59 -29.95 10.60 -27.11
C GLY A 59 -29.54 9.16 -27.46
N ARG A 60 -28.27 8.80 -27.27
CA ARG A 60 -27.72 7.45 -27.53
C ARG A 60 -27.90 6.54 -26.32
N MET A 61 -29.16 6.33 -25.93
CA MET A 61 -29.53 5.63 -24.68
C MET A 61 -28.97 4.21 -24.60
N HIS A 62 -29.01 3.45 -25.69
CA HIS A 62 -28.54 2.06 -25.67
C HIS A 62 -27.04 1.93 -25.37
N GLU A 63 -26.23 2.84 -25.89
CA GLU A 63 -24.79 2.86 -25.63
C GLU A 63 -24.48 3.39 -24.22
N ALA A 64 -25.24 4.39 -23.76
CA ALA A 64 -25.15 4.86 -22.39
C ALA A 64 -25.41 3.72 -21.39
N THR A 65 -26.44 2.90 -21.61
CA THR A 65 -26.74 1.74 -20.76
C THR A 65 -25.63 0.69 -20.76
N GLN A 66 -24.98 0.44 -21.91
CA GLN A 66 -23.84 -0.48 -21.97
C GLN A 66 -22.64 0.03 -21.18
N LEU A 67 -22.35 1.33 -21.29
CA LEU A 67 -21.27 1.98 -20.53
C LEU A 67 -21.56 2.05 -19.03
N GLU A 68 -22.82 2.24 -18.63
CA GLU A 68 -23.25 2.16 -17.23
C GLU A 68 -22.98 0.78 -16.62
N GLN A 69 -23.24 -0.30 -17.37
CA GLN A 69 -22.91 -1.65 -16.92
C GLN A 69 -21.39 -1.84 -16.73
N GLN A 70 -20.57 -1.25 -17.61
CA GLN A 70 -19.11 -1.26 -17.45
C GLN A 70 -18.65 -0.47 -16.24
N VAL A 71 -19.25 0.70 -15.98
CA VAL A 71 -18.98 1.49 -14.76
C VAL A 71 -19.32 0.69 -13.53
N GLN A 72 -20.50 0.07 -13.47
CA GLN A 72 -20.91 -0.74 -12.32
C GLN A 72 -19.93 -1.89 -12.06
N HIS A 73 -19.46 -2.55 -13.12
CA HIS A 73 -18.46 -3.62 -12.98
C HIS A 73 -17.13 -3.11 -12.38
N LEU A 74 -16.65 -1.95 -12.83
CA LEU A 74 -15.42 -1.34 -12.30
C LEU A 74 -15.61 -0.82 -10.86
N GLU A 75 -16.77 -0.28 -10.52
CA GLU A 75 -17.11 0.14 -9.16
C GLU A 75 -17.16 -1.05 -8.20
N ASP A 76 -17.77 -2.17 -8.61
CA ASP A 76 -17.77 -3.40 -7.83
C ASP A 76 -16.35 -3.94 -7.62
N GLN A 77 -15.48 -3.85 -8.64
CA GLN A 77 -14.06 -4.17 -8.48
C GLN A 77 -13.42 -3.25 -7.43
N ILE A 78 -13.55 -1.92 -7.57
CA ILE A 78 -12.99 -0.94 -6.62
C ILE A 78 -13.48 -1.19 -5.20
N ALA A 79 -14.78 -1.51 -5.02
CA ALA A 79 -15.37 -1.78 -3.72
C ALA A 79 -14.79 -3.03 -3.07
N ARG A 80 -14.58 -4.11 -3.84
CA ARG A 80 -13.91 -5.33 -3.35
C ARG A 80 -12.49 -5.03 -2.89
N ARG A 81 -11.71 -4.33 -3.72
CA ARG A 81 -10.32 -3.95 -3.39
C ARG A 81 -10.23 -3.08 -2.14
N THR A 82 -11.14 -2.12 -2.02
CA THR A 82 -11.19 -1.20 -0.88
C THR A 82 -11.58 -1.92 0.41
N ARG A 83 -12.38 -3.01 0.33
CA ARG A 83 -12.78 -3.81 1.50
C ARG A 83 -11.58 -4.50 2.17
N HIS A 84 -10.57 -4.87 1.40
CA HIS A 84 -9.35 -5.51 1.91
C HIS A 84 -8.32 -4.49 2.42
N HIS A 85 -8.51 -3.20 2.12
CA HIS A 85 -7.57 -2.15 2.47
C HIS A 85 -7.84 -1.59 3.88
N ILE A 86 -6.90 -1.79 4.80
CA ILE A 86 -6.98 -1.32 6.20
C ILE A 86 -6.50 0.14 6.30
N GLY A 87 -7.16 1.06 5.60
CA GLY A 87 -6.82 2.49 5.63
C GLY A 87 -5.41 2.83 5.13
N VAL A 88 -4.94 4.07 5.31
CA VAL A 88 -3.62 4.51 4.85
C VAL A 88 -2.65 4.54 6.04
N LEU A 89 -1.53 3.81 5.92
CA LEU A 89 -0.44 3.89 6.89
C LEU A 89 0.25 5.23 6.79
N ARG A 90 0.50 5.84 7.96
CA ARG A 90 1.36 7.02 8.07
C ARG A 90 2.81 6.56 8.20
N HIS A 91 3.75 7.36 7.71
CA HIS A 91 5.17 7.07 7.80
C HIS A 91 5.84 7.94 8.87
N ASP A 92 6.72 7.32 9.66
CA ASP A 92 7.63 8.00 10.58
C ASP A 92 9.04 8.02 9.98
N ASP A 93 9.46 9.22 9.60
CA ASP A 93 10.78 9.51 9.03
C ASP A 93 11.84 9.56 10.14
N VAL A 94 12.64 8.50 10.31
CA VAL A 94 13.75 8.49 11.26
C VAL A 94 15.04 8.93 10.55
N LYS A 95 15.45 10.16 10.87
CA LYS A 95 16.59 10.84 10.26
C LYS A 95 17.89 10.57 11.03
N ASN A 96 19.01 10.76 10.33
CA ASN A 96 20.37 10.72 10.87
C ASN A 96 20.76 9.36 11.47
N VAL A 97 20.38 8.26 10.81
CA VAL A 97 20.90 6.92 11.16
C VAL A 97 22.32 6.79 10.64
N SER A 98 23.28 6.50 11.50
CA SER A 98 24.67 6.32 11.12
C SER A 98 24.93 4.89 10.63
N ARG A 99 25.55 4.74 9.44
CA ARG A 99 26.08 3.43 9.03
C ARG A 99 27.23 2.95 9.92
N VAL A 100 28.01 3.86 10.47
CA VAL A 100 29.18 3.54 11.32
C VAL A 100 28.75 3.11 12.72
N ARG A 101 27.68 3.71 13.25
CA ARG A 101 27.12 3.40 14.59
C ARG A 101 25.76 2.71 14.47
N LEU A 102 25.64 1.81 13.50
CA LEU A 102 24.37 1.22 13.09
C LEU A 102 23.62 0.56 14.24
N LEU A 103 24.27 -0.29 15.03
CA LEU A 103 23.60 -1.03 16.11
C LEU A 103 23.06 -0.09 17.20
N ARG A 104 23.87 0.89 17.61
CA ARG A 104 23.44 1.89 18.60
C ARG A 104 22.25 2.71 18.11
N ASP A 105 22.31 3.14 16.85
CA ASP A 105 21.21 3.91 16.27
C ASP A 105 19.98 3.02 16.03
N ALA A 106 20.17 1.73 15.76
CA ALA A 106 19.12 0.75 15.60
C ALA A 106 18.38 0.50 16.92
N GLU A 107 19.06 0.37 18.05
CA GLU A 107 18.42 0.27 19.37
C GLU A 107 17.47 1.45 19.60
N ARG A 108 17.96 2.68 19.39
CA ARG A 108 17.16 3.91 19.51
C ARG A 108 15.97 3.93 18.55
N VAL A 109 16.18 3.52 17.29
CA VAL A 109 15.12 3.43 16.27
C VAL A 109 14.04 2.44 16.71
N MET A 110 14.43 1.26 17.17
CA MET A 110 13.49 0.20 17.56
C MET A 110 12.72 0.57 18.84
N GLU A 111 13.36 1.26 19.78
CA GLU A 111 12.69 1.81 20.97
C GLU A 111 11.63 2.86 20.59
N ALA A 112 11.94 3.77 19.66
CA ALA A 112 10.97 4.74 19.15
C ALA A 112 9.83 4.05 18.38
N LEU A 113 10.15 3.03 17.57
CA LEU A 113 9.16 2.27 16.81
C LEU A 113 8.20 1.51 17.73
N ALA A 114 8.68 0.96 18.85
CA ALA A 114 7.85 0.20 19.79
C ALA A 114 6.69 1.04 20.37
N ALA A 115 6.85 2.36 20.43
CA ALA A 115 5.80 3.28 20.87
C ALA A 115 4.92 3.81 19.73
N SER A 116 5.30 3.60 18.46
CA SER A 116 4.61 4.13 17.28
C SER A 116 3.74 3.09 16.58
N ARG A 117 2.74 3.58 15.84
CA ARG A 117 1.89 2.80 14.91
C ARG A 117 2.07 3.23 13.46
N HIS A 118 3.11 4.01 13.18
CA HIS A 118 3.45 4.42 11.84
C HIS A 118 4.43 3.43 11.21
N GLU A 119 4.47 3.40 9.88
CA GLU A 119 5.47 2.64 9.15
C GLU A 119 6.83 3.36 9.25
N LEU A 120 7.86 2.59 9.60
CA LEU A 120 9.21 3.12 9.74
C LEU A 120 9.80 3.46 8.37
N GLU A 121 10.36 4.65 8.23
CA GLU A 121 11.14 5.03 7.05
C GLU A 121 12.52 5.54 7.47
N ILE A 122 13.57 4.83 7.04
CA ILE A 122 14.95 5.12 7.45
C ILE A 122 15.63 6.08 6.48
N ARG A 123 16.31 7.08 7.05
CA ARG A 123 17.25 7.95 6.31
C ARG A 123 18.62 7.94 6.97
N PHE A 124 19.61 7.41 6.26
CA PHE A 124 20.99 7.42 6.70
C PHE A 124 21.58 8.84 6.70
N ALA A 125 22.44 9.12 7.67
CA ALA A 125 23.10 10.41 7.81
C ALA A 125 23.98 10.70 6.59
N GLY A 126 23.76 11.84 5.94
CA GLY A 126 24.49 12.24 4.74
C GLY A 126 24.00 11.58 3.44
N GLU A 127 22.93 10.78 3.48
CA GLU A 127 22.32 10.17 2.31
C GLU A 127 20.97 10.82 1.98
N ASN A 128 20.71 11.00 0.69
CA ASN A 128 19.40 11.47 0.19
C ASN A 128 18.42 10.33 -0.08
N ALA A 129 18.85 9.07 0.11
CA ALA A 129 18.03 7.89 -0.08
C ALA A 129 17.06 7.71 1.10
N HIS A 130 15.80 7.39 0.77
CA HIS A 130 14.72 7.08 1.71
C HIS A 130 13.80 6.02 1.09
N GLY A 131 12.80 5.55 1.84
CA GLY A 131 11.80 4.60 1.36
C GLY A 131 12.00 3.15 1.81
N THR A 132 11.14 2.29 1.29
CA THR A 132 11.02 0.88 1.70
C THR A 132 12.30 0.08 1.46
N GLY A 133 13.01 0.34 0.35
CA GLY A 133 14.26 -0.36 0.03
C GLY A 133 15.40 -0.02 0.99
N VAL A 134 15.50 1.23 1.42
CA VAL A 134 16.49 1.67 2.42
C VAL A 134 16.16 1.06 3.78
N THR A 135 14.88 1.07 4.16
CA THR A 135 14.41 0.48 5.41
C THR A 135 14.62 -1.04 5.46
N GLN A 136 14.39 -1.75 4.35
CA GLN A 136 14.73 -3.17 4.24
C GLN A 136 16.24 -3.42 4.32
N GLY A 137 17.04 -2.57 3.67
CA GLY A 137 18.50 -2.60 3.77
C GLY A 137 18.98 -2.40 5.21
N PHE A 138 18.38 -1.48 5.94
CA PHE A 138 18.63 -1.26 7.36
C PHE A 138 18.35 -2.52 8.18
N TYR A 139 17.16 -3.13 8.05
CA TYR A 139 16.85 -4.38 8.77
C TYR A 139 17.84 -5.51 8.44
N THR A 140 18.23 -5.64 7.17
CA THR A 140 19.20 -6.65 6.72
C THR A 140 20.60 -6.43 7.30
N GLN A 141 21.01 -5.17 7.51
CA GLN A 141 22.33 -4.86 8.08
C GLN A 141 22.36 -5.01 9.61
N VAL A 142 21.20 -4.94 10.28
CA VAL A 142 21.08 -5.09 11.73
C VAL A 142 20.92 -6.55 12.15
N ALA A 143 20.26 -7.37 11.31
CA ALA A 143 20.02 -8.80 11.55
C ALA A 143 21.30 -9.64 11.45
#